data_AF-A0A2S7P4K1-F1
#
_entry.id   AF-A0A2S7P4K1-F1
#
_cell.length_a   1.000
_cell.length_b   1.000
_cell.length_c   1.000
_cell.angle_alpha   90.00
_cell.angle_beta   90.00
_cell.angle_gamma   90.00
#
_symmetry.space_group_name_H-M   'P 1'
#
loop_
_entity.id
_entity.type
_entity.pdbx_description
1 polymer ?
#
loop_
_entity_poly.entity_id
_entity_poly.type
_entity_poly.pdbx_seq_one_letter_code
_entity_poly.pdbx_strand_id
1 'polypeptide(L)' 'MDTVLPNPGSVPVTIERLFRVSDMTMLQSLNSKERDLYEWKVLLADVDAGLHLRSFDLGGDHL' A
#
# COMPACT_ATOMS: atom_id res chain seq x y z
N MET A 1 2.61 5.91 3.67
CA MET A 1 2.35 6.72 2.46
C MET A 1 0.91 6.42 2.01
N ASP A 2 0.31 7.16 1.07
CA ASP A 2 -0.97 6.74 0.47
C ASP A 2 -0.70 5.71 -0.64
N THR A 3 -0.22 4.54 -0.24
CA THR A 3 0.26 3.50 -1.13
C THR A 3 -0.38 2.18 -0.78
N VAL A 4 -0.79 1.43 -1.80
CA VAL A 4 -1.25 0.05 -1.64
C VAL A 4 -0.04 -0.87 -1.74
N LEU A 5 0.25 -1.58 -0.66
CA LEU A 5 1.29 -2.60 -0.63
C LEU A 5 0.83 -3.79 -1.48
N PRO A 6 1.53 -4.14 -2.59
CA PRO A 6 1.15 -5.27 -3.40
C PRO A 6 1.30 -6.59 -2.62
N ASN A 7 0.41 -7.52 -2.94
CA ASN A 7 0.52 -8.90 -2.47
C ASN A 7 1.86 -9.49 -2.94
N PRO A 8 2.52 -10.33 -2.12
CA PRO A 8 3.77 -10.97 -2.53
C PRO A 8 3.62 -11.69 -3.88
N GLY A 9 4.53 -11.40 -4.82
CA GLY A 9 4.52 -11.98 -6.16
C GLY A 9 3.45 -11.44 -7.12
N SER A 10 2.63 -10.45 -6.72
CA SER A 10 1.63 -9.84 -7.62
C SER A 10 2.22 -8.81 -8.58
N VAL A 11 3.47 -8.41 -8.37
CA VAL A 11 4.25 -7.52 -9.24
C VAL A 11 5.64 -8.10 -9.45
N PRO A 12 6.38 -7.71 -10.50
CA PRO A 12 7.77 -8.11 -10.68
C PRO A 12 8.62 -7.83 -9.44
N VAL A 13 9.55 -8.74 -9.12
CA VAL A 13 10.42 -8.63 -7.94
C VAL A 13 11.22 -7.33 -7.88
N THR A 14 11.57 -6.77 -9.04
CA THR A 14 12.26 -5.48 -9.18
C THR A 14 11.42 -4.29 -8.74
N ILE A 15 10.09 -4.40 -8.83
CA ILE A 15 9.12 -3.42 -8.33
C ILE A 15 8.82 -3.73 -6.86
N GLU A 16 8.54 -4.99 -6.53
CA GLU A 16 8.18 -5.39 -5.16
C GLU A 16 9.23 -4.95 -4.13
N ARG A 17 10.53 -5.10 -4.45
CA ARG A 17 11.63 -4.66 -3.57
C ARG A 17 11.53 -3.18 -3.19
N LEU A 18 11.01 -2.30 -4.06
CA LEU A 18 10.89 -0.87 -3.78
C LEU A 18 9.81 -0.62 -2.73
N PHE A 19 8.66 -1.29 -2.85
CA PHE A 19 7.60 -1.24 -1.84
C PHE A 19 8.07 -1.78 -0.49
N ARG A 20 8.84 -2.89 -0.47
CA ARG A 20 9.38 -3.46 0.78
C ARG A 20 10.39 -2.53 1.46
N VAL A 21 11.25 -1.86 0.69
CA VAL A 21 12.18 -0.85 1.23
C VAL A 21 11.44 0.34 1.81
N SER A 22 10.37 0.80 1.14
CA SER A 22 9.53 1.89 1.64
C SER A 22 8.87 1.53 2.98
N ASP A 23 8.27 0.33 3.08
CA ASP A 23 7.66 -0.18 4.32
C ASP A 23 8.68 -0.25 5.48
N MET A 24 9.87 -0.79 5.24
CA MET A 24 10.95 -0.78 6.24
C MET A 24 11.37 0.63 6.64
N THR A 25 11.39 1.57 5.70
CA THR A 25 11.75 2.97 5.97
C THR A 25 10.69 3.63 6.86
N MET A 26 9.41 3.38 6.59
CA MET A 26 8.30 3.85 7.44
C MET A 26 8.38 3.27 8.84
N LEU A 27 8.69 1.98 8.98
CA LEU A 27 8.86 1.34 10.28
C LEU A 27 10.00 1.96 11.07
N GLN A 28 11.18 2.10 10.45
CA GLN A 28 12.38 2.61 11.12
C GLN A 28 12.29 4.08 11.50
N SER A 29 11.67 4.90 10.66
CA SER A 29 11.66 6.36 10.84
C SER A 29 10.45 6.84 11.65
N LEU A 30 9.31 6.15 11.52
CA LEU A 30 8.01 6.63 11.98
C LEU A 30 7.22 5.63 12.82
N ASN A 31 7.76 4.42 13.11
CA ASN A 31 7.01 3.32 13.71
C ASN A 31 5.68 3.04 12.97
N SER A 32 5.70 3.22 11.65
CA SER A 32 4.53 3.07 10.79
C SER A 32 4.70 1.87 9.85
N LYS A 33 3.64 1.52 9.12
CA LYS A 33 3.67 0.48 8.10
C LYS A 33 2.88 0.89 6.87
N GLU A 34 3.25 0.35 5.72
CA GLU A 34 2.41 0.36 4.53
C GLU A 34 1.28 -0.68 4.67
N ARG A 35 0.17 -0.46 3.95
CA ARG A 35 -1.06 -1.27 4.07
C ARG A 35 -1.41 -1.92 2.76
N ASP A 36 -1.91 -3.14 2.82
CA ASP A 36 -2.51 -3.79 1.66
C ASP A 36 -3.91 -3.21 1.34
N LEU A 37 -4.48 -3.63 0.21
CA LEU A 37 -5.78 -3.15 -0.24
C LEU A 37 -6.93 -3.44 0.75
N TYR A 38 -6.87 -4.60 1.42
CA TYR A 38 -7.90 -4.99 2.37
C TYR A 38 -7.82 -4.12 3.62
N GLU A 39 -6.62 -3.91 4.16
CA GLU A 39 -6.39 -3.04 5.31
C GLU A 39 -6.84 -1.60 5.04
N TRP A 40 -6.61 -1.08 3.82
CA TRP A 40 -7.13 0.23 3.42
C TRP A 40 -8.67 0.28 3.43
N LYS A 41 -9.34 -0.76 2.92
CA LYS A 41 -10.81 -0.83 2.92
C LYS A 41 -11.37 -0.88 4.33
N VAL A 42 -10.77 -1.68 5.21
CA VAL A 42 -11.17 -1.77 6.62
C VAL A 42 -10.96 -0.42 7.31
N LEU A 43 -9.80 0.21 7.14
CA LEU A 43 -9.50 1.51 7.74
C LEU A 43 -10.50 2.59 7.34
N LEU A 44 -10.85 2.67 6.04
CA LEU A 44 -11.84 3.64 5.57
C LEU A 44 -13.23 3.37 6.14
N ALA A 45 -13.65 2.11 6.20
CA ALA A 45 -14.94 1.72 6.75
C ALA A 45 -15.03 1.98 8.27
N ASP A 46 -13.93 1.81 9.00
CA ASP A 46 -13.86 2.11 10.45
C ASP A 46 -13.99 3.61 10.75
N VAL A 47 -13.59 4.47 9.81
CA VAL A 47 -13.75 5.93 9.93
C VAL A 47 -15.18 6.35 9.56
N ASP A 48 -15.67 5.93 8.39
CA ASP A 48 -17.02 6.23 7.90
C ASP A 48 -17.44 5.20 6.85
N ALA A 49 -18.60 4.56 7.07
CA ALA A 49 -19.14 3.54 6.18
C ALA A 49 -19.48 4.04 4.75
N GLY A 50 -19.63 5.36 4.55
CA GLY A 50 -19.84 6.00 3.26
C GLY A 50 -18.55 6.25 2.46
N LEU A 51 -17.37 6.04 3.07
CA LEU A 51 -16.10 6.14 2.36
C LEU A 51 -15.83 4.86 1.57
N HIS A 52 -15.61 5.02 0.25
CA HIS A 52 -15.37 3.92 -0.66
C HIS A 52 -14.15 4.19 -1.53
N LEU A 53 -13.19 3.27 -1.50
CA LEU A 53 -12.05 3.28 -2.40
C LEU A 53 -12.52 2.92 -3.82
N ARG A 54 -12.46 3.88 -4.75
CA ARG A 54 -12.94 3.69 -6.13
C ARG A 54 -11.92 3.02 -7.04
N SER A 55 -10.68 3.45 -6.95
CA SER A 55 -9.56 2.94 -7.73
C SER A 55 -8.25 3.21 -7.00
N PHE A 56 -7.22 2.46 -7.36
CA PHE A 56 -5.84 2.70 -6.97
C PHE A 56 -4.94 2.29 -8.14
N ASP A 57 -3.75 2.85 -8.18
CA ASP A 57 -2.72 2.49 -9.15
C ASP A 57 -1.47 2.05 -8.38
N LEU A 58 -0.76 1.07 -8.93
CA LEU A 58 0.52 0.58 -8.39
C LEU A 58 1.73 1.26 -9.07
N GLY A 59 1.49 2.25 -9.94
CA GLY A 59 2.53 3.05 -10.58
C GLY A 59 3.35 2.28 -11.61
N GLY A 60 2.82 1.15 -12.11
CA GLY A 60 3.52 0.23 -13.01
C GLY A 60 3.58 0.66 -14.48
N ASP A 61 2.79 1.66 -14.88
CA ASP A 61 2.65 2.06 -16.29
C ASP A 61 3.69 3.10 -16.75
N HIS A 62 4.61 3.52 -15.86
CA HIS A 62 5.56 4.61 -16.10
C HIS A 62 7.04 4.29 -15.77
N LEU A 63 7.40 3.01 -15.61
CA LEU A 63 8.78 2.55 -15.43
C LEU A 63 9.22 1.57 -16.52
#